data_AF-A0A9P4T3K4-F1
#
_entry.id   AF-A0A9P4T3K4-F1
#
_cell.length_a   1.000
_cell.length_b   1.000
_cell.length_c   1.000
_cell.angle_alpha   90.00
_cell.angle_beta   90.00
_cell.angle_gamma   90.00
#
_symmetry.space_group_name_H-M   'P 1'
#
loop_
_entity.id
_entity.type
_entity.pdbx_description
1 polymer ?
#
loop_
_entity_poly.entity_id
_entity_poly.type
_entity_poly.pdbx_seq_one_letter_code
_entity_poly.pdbx_strand_id
1 'polypeptide(L)'
;MYPLSELLPTFKTRYAPLTAHESAKDAEEEPSIERWQSEGYARRSRRWIVLSGLLAILNIVQLLYPLMLSSFDFGRSEDAFSKGFATDFEDARQVVHLEQRNFTGWISYNATEDDVYRVMDPNEPQYFGPPSKDMDAAWDDLLYGQYVAMTREEAARYPGIVTSGTTGKYHMQ
;
A
#
# COMPACT_ATOMS: atom_id res chain seq x y z
N MET A 1 -29.98 -7.94 -21.99
CA MET A 1 -29.49 -8.57 -20.75
C MET A 1 -29.45 -10.07 -20.99
N TYR A 2 -28.25 -10.65 -21.12
CA TYR A 2 -28.08 -12.09 -21.28
C TYR A 2 -28.03 -12.76 -19.89
N PRO A 3 -28.65 -13.94 -19.71
CA PRO A 3 -28.63 -14.63 -18.43
C PRO A 3 -27.23 -15.18 -18.12
N LEU A 4 -26.82 -15.06 -16.85
CA LEU A 4 -25.49 -15.47 -16.32
C LEU A 4 -25.17 -16.97 -16.52
N SER A 5 -26.16 -17.78 -16.91
CA SER A 5 -26.03 -19.22 -17.15
C SER A 5 -25.23 -19.59 -18.39
N GLU A 6 -24.98 -18.65 -19.31
CA GLU A 6 -24.25 -18.93 -20.57
C GLU A 6 -22.73 -18.71 -20.48
N LEU A 7 -22.22 -18.15 -19.39
CA LEU A 7 -20.80 -17.76 -19.27
C LEU A 7 -19.87 -18.81 -18.66
N LEU A 8 -20.37 -19.99 -18.24
CA LEU A 8 -19.54 -21.03 -17.60
C LEU A 8 -19.91 -22.46 -18.08
N PRO A 9 -19.62 -22.84 -19.34
CA PRO A 9 -19.87 -24.21 -19.80
C PRO A 9 -18.82 -25.24 -19.33
N THR A 10 -17.74 -24.84 -18.65
CA THR A 10 -16.56 -25.70 -18.45
C THR A 10 -16.20 -26.07 -17.01
N PHE A 11 -17.06 -25.81 -16.03
CA PHE A 11 -16.87 -26.36 -14.68
C PHE A 11 -17.78 -27.57 -14.42
N LYS A 12 -17.50 -28.68 -15.10
CA LYS A 12 -18.11 -29.98 -14.80
C LYS A 12 -17.30 -30.64 -13.68
N THR A 13 -17.52 -30.22 -12.45
CA THR A 13 -16.98 -30.93 -11.28
C THR A 13 -17.62 -32.32 -11.25
N ARG A 14 -16.88 -33.35 -11.69
CA ARG A 14 -17.30 -34.74 -11.50
C ARG A 14 -17.10 -35.08 -10.03
N TYR A 15 -18.13 -34.85 -9.22
CA TYR A 15 -18.21 -35.47 -7.91
C TYR A 15 -18.57 -36.95 -8.13
N ALA A 16 -17.62 -37.84 -7.82
CA ALA A 16 -17.89 -39.26 -7.66
C ALA A 16 -18.19 -39.50 -6.17
N PRO A 17 -19.43 -39.85 -5.77
CA PRO A 17 -19.67 -40.26 -4.40
C PRO A 17 -18.88 -41.55 -4.14
N LEU A 18 -18.09 -41.59 -3.07
CA LEU A 18 -17.44 -42.82 -2.63
C LEU A 18 -18.54 -43.85 -2.34
N THR A 19 -18.58 -44.91 -3.16
CA THR A 19 -19.39 -46.09 -2.89
C THR A 19 -18.88 -46.74 -1.61
N ALA A 20 -19.66 -46.63 -0.54
CA ALA A 20 -19.38 -47.15 0.80
C ALA A 20 -19.17 -48.68 0.88
N HIS A 21 -19.16 -49.38 -0.26
CA HIS A 21 -19.05 -50.83 -0.34
C HIS A 21 -17.67 -51.33 -0.79
N GLU A 22 -16.76 -50.43 -1.19
CA GLU A 22 -15.36 -50.77 -1.54
C GLU A 22 -14.40 -50.49 -0.36
N SER A 23 -14.88 -49.79 0.68
CA SER A 23 -14.08 -49.34 1.83
C SER A 23 -13.93 -50.36 2.97
N ALA A 24 -14.52 -51.55 2.88
CA ALA A 24 -14.55 -52.49 4.01
C ALA A 24 -13.55 -53.66 3.91
N LYS A 25 -12.87 -53.84 2.77
CA LYS A 25 -11.90 -54.95 2.59
C LYS A 25 -10.44 -54.52 2.54
N ASP A 26 -10.17 -53.26 2.23
CA ASP A 26 -8.82 -52.69 2.21
C ASP A 26 -8.51 -51.86 3.46
N ALA A 27 -9.46 -51.76 4.41
CA ALA A 27 -9.33 -50.97 5.64
C ALA A 27 -8.74 -51.74 6.84
N GLU A 28 -8.41 -53.02 6.68
CA GLU A 28 -7.75 -53.83 7.73
C GLU A 28 -6.25 -54.05 7.50
N GLU A 29 -5.66 -53.53 6.42
CA GLU A 29 -4.20 -53.38 6.31
C GLU A 29 -3.83 -51.93 6.63
N GLU A 30 -3.77 -51.61 7.91
CA GLU A 30 -3.03 -50.44 8.39
C GLU A 30 -1.57 -50.58 7.88
N PRO A 31 -1.10 -49.73 6.95
CA PRO A 31 0.31 -49.77 6.55
C PRO A 31 1.11 -49.32 7.77
N SER A 32 1.76 -50.27 8.44
CA SER A 32 2.56 -50.05 9.65
C SER A 32 3.44 -48.80 9.48
N ILE A 33 3.04 -47.70 10.13
CA ILE A 33 3.78 -46.42 10.09
C ILE A 33 5.20 -46.60 10.67
N GLU A 34 5.42 -47.64 11.46
CA GLU A 34 6.71 -48.03 12.02
C GLU A 34 7.77 -48.43 10.96
N ARG A 35 7.35 -48.96 9.79
CA ARG A 35 8.31 -49.37 8.74
C ARG A 35 8.95 -48.18 8.02
N TRP A 36 8.31 -47.01 8.00
CA TRP A 36 8.85 -45.80 7.38
C TRP A 36 9.81 -45.02 8.28
N GLN A 37 9.84 -45.30 9.59
CA GLN A 37 10.70 -44.56 10.52
C GLN A 37 12.11 -45.17 10.67
N SER A 38 12.32 -46.44 10.32
CA SER A 38 13.53 -47.18 10.74
C SER A 38 14.63 -47.37 9.68
N GLU A 39 14.42 -47.03 8.40
CA GLU A 39 15.44 -47.31 7.36
C GLU A 39 16.13 -46.07 6.74
N GLY A 40 15.85 -44.85 7.23
CA GLY A 40 16.32 -43.62 6.57
C GLY A 40 17.42 -42.79 7.25
N TYR A 41 17.79 -43.08 8.50
CA TYR A 41 18.59 -42.14 9.32
C TYR A 41 20.09 -42.45 9.44
N ALA A 42 20.66 -43.28 8.57
CA ALA A 42 22.06 -43.72 8.71
C ALA A 42 22.98 -43.43 7.51
N ARG A 43 22.71 -42.38 6.73
CA ARG A 43 23.72 -41.79 5.84
C ARG A 43 23.81 -40.29 6.02
N ARG A 44 24.33 -39.88 7.19
CA ARG A 44 24.66 -38.50 7.51
C ARG A 44 25.72 -38.01 6.52
N SER A 45 25.27 -37.48 5.39
CA SER A 45 26.18 -36.97 4.37
C SER A 45 26.93 -35.79 4.97
N ARG A 46 28.26 -35.89 5.03
CA ARG A 46 29.13 -34.80 5.52
C ARG A 46 28.84 -33.48 4.78
N ARG A 47 28.36 -33.58 3.53
CA ARG A 47 27.91 -32.46 2.70
C ARG A 47 26.78 -31.65 3.35
N TRP A 48 25.81 -32.30 4.00
CA TRP A 48 24.71 -31.60 4.65
C TRP A 48 25.18 -30.80 5.87
N ILE A 49 26.12 -31.35 6.65
CA ILE A 49 26.74 -30.65 7.78
C ILE A 49 27.50 -29.41 7.29
N VAL A 50 28.26 -29.54 6.20
CA VAL A 50 28.99 -28.41 5.61
C VAL A 50 28.04 -27.35 5.06
N LEU A 51 26.97 -27.74 4.37
CA LEU A 51 25.96 -26.81 3.84
C LEU A 51 25.20 -26.08 4.95
N SER A 52 24.75 -26.81 5.97
CA SER A 52 24.10 -26.21 7.14
C SER A 52 25.04 -25.29 7.92
N GLY A 53 26.32 -25.66 8.04
CA GLY A 53 27.34 -24.82 8.65
C GLY A 53 27.59 -23.53 7.86
N LEU A 54 27.71 -23.63 6.54
CA LEU A 54 27.88 -22.47 5.66
C LEU A 54 26.67 -21.53 5.72
N LEU A 55 25.46 -22.09 5.71
CA LEU A 55 24.23 -21.31 5.86
C LEU A 55 24.16 -20.62 7.23
N ALA A 56 24.52 -21.32 8.31
CA ALA A 56 24.55 -20.74 9.65
C ALA A 56 25.54 -19.57 9.74
N ILE A 57 26.73 -19.72 9.16
CA ILE A 57 27.72 -18.65 9.09
C ILE A 57 27.19 -17.47 8.28
N LEU A 58 26.57 -17.71 7.11
CA LEU A 58 25.98 -16.64 6.29
C LEU A 58 24.91 -15.85 7.06
N ASN A 59 24.04 -16.54 7.81
CA ASN A 59 23.00 -15.90 8.63
C ASN A 59 23.61 -15.09 9.78
N ILE A 60 24.65 -15.61 10.45
CA ILE A 60 25.35 -14.88 11.52
C ILE A 60 26.05 -13.64 10.95
N VAL A 61 26.70 -13.75 9.79
CA VAL A 61 27.32 -12.60 9.12
C VAL A 61 26.27 -11.57 8.72
N GLN A 62 25.13 -11.98 8.16
CA GLN A 62 24.02 -11.07 7.83
C GLN A 62 23.46 -10.36 9.07
N LEU A 63 23.36 -11.04 10.21
CA LEU A 63 22.86 -10.47 11.46
C LEU A 63 23.88 -9.51 12.11
N LEU A 64 25.17 -9.81 12.02
CA LEU A 64 26.24 -9.02 12.64
C LEU A 64 26.74 -7.86 11.77
N TYR A 65 26.54 -7.93 10.45
CA TYR A 65 26.89 -6.86 9.50
C TYR A 65 26.30 -5.49 9.90
N PRO A 66 25.01 -5.34 10.23
CA PRO A 66 24.44 -4.06 10.67
C PRO A 66 24.92 -3.61 12.07
N LEU A 67 25.37 -4.53 12.93
CA LEU A 67 25.97 -4.17 14.23
C LEU A 67 27.43 -3.70 14.11
N MET A 68 28.19 -4.30 13.20
CA MET A 68 29.60 -3.96 12.96
C MET A 68 29.75 -2.68 12.14
N LEU A 69 28.87 -2.48 11.16
CA LEU A 69 28.76 -1.23 10.42
C LEU A 69 27.72 -0.34 11.09
N SER A 70 27.93 0.02 12.36
CA SER A 70 27.09 0.98 13.12
C SER A 70 27.18 2.39 12.51
N SER A 71 26.71 2.49 11.27
CA SER A 71 26.64 3.60 10.34
C SER A 71 25.75 3.23 9.14
N PHE A 72 25.37 1.95 8.97
CA PHE A 72 24.40 1.51 7.97
C PHE A 72 23.00 1.87 8.45
N ASP A 73 22.71 3.16 8.29
CA ASP A 73 21.43 3.79 8.54
C ASP A 73 20.41 3.25 7.52
N PHE A 74 19.87 2.05 7.75
CA PHE A 74 18.80 1.47 6.93
C PHE A 74 17.43 2.11 7.24
N GLY A 75 17.41 3.29 7.87
CA GLY A 75 16.19 3.89 8.42
C GLY A 75 16.12 5.42 8.45
N ARG A 76 17.14 6.12 7.93
CA ARG A 76 16.99 7.53 7.58
C ARG A 76 17.49 7.73 6.16
N SER A 77 16.60 7.46 5.20
CA SER A 77 16.55 8.36 4.06
C SER A 77 16.48 9.76 4.66
N GLU A 78 17.52 10.58 4.50
CA GLU A 78 17.33 12.01 4.66
C GLU A 78 16.08 12.36 3.86
N ASP A 79 14.99 12.70 4.55
CA ASP A 79 13.67 12.77 3.94
C ASP A 79 13.75 13.77 2.79
N ALA A 80 13.79 13.28 1.55
CA ALA A 80 13.89 14.12 0.35
C ALA A 80 12.77 15.17 0.33
N PHE A 81 11.62 14.81 0.91
CA PHE A 81 10.49 15.69 1.17
C PHE A 81 10.81 16.87 2.09
N SER A 82 11.63 16.68 3.12
CA SER A 82 11.97 17.75 4.09
C SER A 82 12.91 18.80 3.51
N LYS A 83 13.73 18.42 2.52
CA LYS A 83 14.68 19.32 1.83
C LYS A 83 14.05 19.99 0.60
N GLY A 84 12.85 19.57 0.20
CA GLY A 84 12.19 19.99 -1.02
C GLY A 84 12.78 19.35 -2.27
N PHE A 85 12.03 19.40 -3.37
CA PHE A 85 12.44 18.91 -4.67
C PHE A 85 13.25 19.96 -5.43
N ALA A 86 14.07 19.50 -6.38
CA ALA A 86 14.81 20.40 -7.27
C ALA A 86 13.89 21.33 -8.08
N THR A 87 12.64 20.92 -8.29
CA THR A 87 11.58 21.70 -8.96
C THR A 87 10.89 22.72 -8.05
N ASP A 88 11.10 22.65 -6.74
CA ASP A 88 10.47 23.58 -5.80
C ASP A 88 11.18 24.94 -5.85
N PHE A 89 10.40 26.02 -5.70
CA PHE A 89 10.91 27.38 -5.59
C PHE A 89 11.87 27.49 -4.41
N GLU A 90 13.08 27.95 -4.66
CA GLU A 90 14.15 28.06 -3.66
C GLU A 90 13.71 28.90 -2.44
N ASP A 91 13.02 30.01 -2.72
CA ASP A 91 12.49 30.92 -1.70
C ASP A 91 11.40 30.29 -0.82
N ALA A 92 10.64 29.32 -1.36
CA ALA A 92 9.53 28.68 -0.66
C ALA A 92 9.99 27.52 0.25
N ARG A 93 11.18 26.94 0.02
CA ARG A 93 11.65 25.78 0.79
C ARG A 93 11.76 26.05 2.29
N GLN A 94 12.01 27.30 2.69
CA GLN A 94 12.16 27.67 4.11
C GLN A 94 10.82 27.73 4.85
N VAL A 95 9.70 27.86 4.14
CA VAL A 95 8.36 28.01 4.72
C VAL A 95 7.48 26.77 4.56
N VAL A 96 7.89 25.80 3.74
CA VAL A 96 7.18 24.53 3.58
C VAL A 96 7.47 23.63 4.78
N HIS A 97 6.42 23.22 5.48
CA HIS A 97 6.51 22.31 6.61
C HIS A 97 5.81 20.99 6.31
N LEU A 98 6.41 19.89 6.77
CA LEU A 98 5.81 18.56 6.69
C LEU A 98 4.91 18.35 7.90
N GLU A 99 3.66 17.99 7.64
CA GLU A 99 2.72 17.55 8.66
C GLU A 99 2.41 16.06 8.46
N GLN A 100 2.53 15.26 9.52
CA GLN A 100 2.09 13.87 9.50
C GLN A 100 0.60 13.81 9.85
N ARG A 101 -0.22 13.40 8.89
CA ARG A 101 -1.66 13.22 9.10
C ARG A 101 -2.08 11.76 8.90
N ASN A 102 -2.95 11.28 9.78
CA ASN A 102 -3.56 9.96 9.63
C ASN A 102 -4.81 10.08 8.77
N PHE A 103 -4.82 9.41 7.63
CA PHE A 103 -5.99 9.35 6.75
C PHE A 103 -6.95 8.27 7.24
N THR A 104 -7.99 8.66 7.98
CA THR A 104 -9.05 7.75 8.44
C THR A 104 -10.22 7.73 7.45
N GLY A 105 -9.95 7.31 6.22
CA GLY A 105 -10.99 7.10 5.20
C GLY A 105 -11.65 5.74 5.36
N TRP A 106 -12.50 5.54 6.38
CA TRP A 106 -13.18 4.26 6.55
C TRP A 106 -14.50 4.21 5.77
N ILE A 107 -14.67 3.17 4.98
CA ILE A 107 -15.91 2.85 4.28
C ILE A 107 -16.65 1.81 5.12
N SER A 108 -17.89 2.09 5.47
CA SER A 108 -18.78 1.24 6.26
C SER A 108 -19.98 0.79 5.41
N TYR A 109 -20.62 -0.30 5.81
CA TYR A 109 -21.79 -0.83 5.12
C TYR A 109 -22.98 -0.86 6.08
N ASN A 110 -24.09 -0.28 5.65
CA ASN A 110 -25.36 -0.33 6.36
C ASN A 110 -26.14 -1.56 5.90
N ALA A 111 -26.11 -2.63 6.72
CA ALA A 111 -26.84 -3.86 6.44
C ALA A 111 -28.37 -3.73 6.47
N THR A 112 -28.91 -2.61 6.99
CA THR A 112 -30.36 -2.37 7.05
C THR A 112 -30.86 -1.69 5.78
N GLU A 113 -30.07 -0.76 5.23
CA GLU A 113 -30.40 0.02 4.03
C GLU A 113 -29.77 -0.57 2.76
N ASP A 114 -28.95 -1.61 2.90
CA ASP A 114 -28.17 -2.24 1.82
C ASP A 114 -27.30 -1.23 1.05
N ASP A 115 -26.65 -0.32 1.79
CA ASP A 115 -25.87 0.78 1.21
C ASP A 115 -24.48 0.91 1.84
N VAL A 116 -23.52 1.40 1.06
CA VAL A 116 -22.13 1.63 1.46
C VAL A 116 -21.92 3.12 1.68
N TYR A 117 -21.55 3.51 2.89
CA TYR A 117 -21.32 4.91 3.26
C TYR A 117 -19.91 5.12 3.81
N ARG A 118 -19.37 6.33 3.62
CA ARG A 118 -18.12 6.72 4.25
C ARG A 118 -18.39 7.28 5.65
N VAL A 119 -17.62 6.83 6.63
CA VAL A 119 -17.63 7.42 7.96
C VAL A 119 -16.89 8.75 7.88
N MET A 120 -17.59 9.82 8.22
CA MET A 120 -17.10 11.20 8.13
C MET A 120 -17.07 11.79 9.53
N ASP A 121 -15.97 12.45 9.89
CA ASP A 121 -15.94 13.26 11.12
C ASP A 121 -16.72 14.56 10.84
N PRO A 122 -17.81 14.85 11.56
CA PRO A 122 -18.58 16.07 11.37
C PRO A 122 -17.81 17.35 11.74
N ASN A 123 -16.65 17.23 12.41
CA ASN A 123 -15.80 18.37 12.76
C ASN A 123 -14.77 18.70 11.67
N GLU A 124 -14.61 17.87 10.63
CA GLU A 124 -13.71 18.12 9.53
C GLU A 124 -14.46 18.61 8.28
N PRO A 125 -13.86 19.49 7.46
CA PRO A 125 -14.47 19.96 6.22
C PRO A 125 -14.66 18.81 5.22
N GLN A 126 -15.83 18.77 4.59
CA GLN A 126 -16.20 17.75 3.61
C GLN A 126 -15.99 18.28 2.20
N TYR A 127 -15.24 17.52 1.39
CA TYR A 127 -14.88 17.89 0.00
C TYR A 127 -15.57 17.03 -1.07
N PHE A 128 -16.35 16.02 -0.66
CA PHE A 128 -17.01 15.11 -1.57
C PHE A 128 -18.36 14.66 -1.01
N GLY A 129 -19.31 14.35 -1.89
CA GLY A 129 -20.65 13.93 -1.52
C GLY A 129 -21.71 14.71 -2.31
N PRO A 130 -22.96 14.73 -1.83
CA PRO A 130 -24.00 15.58 -2.41
C PRO A 130 -23.58 17.05 -2.41
N PRO A 131 -23.87 17.82 -3.47
CA PRO A 131 -23.53 19.22 -3.54
C PRO A 131 -24.14 20.00 -2.38
N SER A 132 -23.31 20.74 -1.65
CA SER A 132 -23.73 21.58 -0.52
C SER A 132 -22.92 22.87 -0.52
N LYS A 133 -23.53 23.96 -0.02
CA LYS A 133 -22.85 25.26 0.08
C LYS A 133 -21.63 25.21 0.99
N ASP A 134 -21.70 24.40 2.04
CA ASP A 134 -20.60 24.23 3.00
C ASP A 134 -19.41 23.52 2.34
N MET A 135 -19.68 22.57 1.43
CA MET A 135 -18.64 21.91 0.63
C MET A 135 -18.02 22.89 -0.37
N ASP A 136 -18.82 23.72 -1.04
CA ASP A 136 -18.29 24.74 -1.96
C ASP A 136 -17.39 25.73 -1.20
N ALA A 137 -17.80 26.18 -0.01
CA ALA A 137 -16.98 27.04 0.84
C ALA A 137 -15.69 26.34 1.31
N ALA A 138 -15.75 25.06 1.65
CA ALA A 138 -14.57 24.28 1.99
C ALA A 138 -13.61 24.15 0.80
N TRP A 139 -14.12 23.94 -0.41
CA TRP A 139 -13.31 23.94 -1.63
C TRP A 139 -12.67 25.31 -1.89
N ASP A 140 -13.42 26.39 -1.73
CA ASP A 140 -12.90 27.75 -1.90
C ASP A 140 -11.79 28.07 -0.89
N ASP A 141 -11.92 27.61 0.36
CA ASP A 141 -10.88 27.75 1.39
C ASP A 141 -9.67 26.86 1.11
N LEU A 142 -9.88 25.60 0.71
CA LEU A 142 -8.80 24.67 0.37
C LEU A 142 -7.97 25.16 -0.82
N LEU A 143 -8.64 25.74 -1.81
CA LEU A 143 -8.02 26.27 -3.03
C LEU A 143 -7.57 27.73 -2.87
N TYR A 144 -7.78 28.32 -1.69
CA TYR A 144 -7.32 29.67 -1.40
C TYR A 144 -5.80 29.74 -1.52
N GLY A 145 -5.31 30.56 -2.46
CA GLY A 145 -3.88 30.69 -2.72
C GLY A 145 -3.27 29.57 -3.55
N GLN A 146 -4.08 28.73 -4.21
CA GLN A 146 -3.62 27.74 -5.21
C GLN A 146 -2.70 28.39 -6.26
N TYR A 147 -2.99 29.64 -6.62
CA TYR A 147 -2.13 30.43 -7.48
C TYR A 147 -1.36 31.43 -6.64
N VAL A 148 -0.03 31.28 -6.62
CA VAL A 148 0.86 32.22 -5.95
C VAL A 148 0.79 33.55 -6.68
N ALA A 149 0.18 34.52 -6.02
CA ALA A 149 0.11 35.89 -6.53
C ALA A 149 1.51 36.52 -6.44
N MET A 150 2.05 36.88 -7.61
CA MET A 150 3.36 37.54 -7.71
C MET A 150 3.18 39.06 -7.81
N THR A 151 4.16 39.76 -7.24
CA THR A 151 4.38 41.18 -7.50
C THR A 151 4.85 41.40 -8.94
N ARG A 152 4.79 42.64 -9.41
CA ARG A 152 5.26 42.99 -10.76
C ARG A 152 6.76 42.71 -10.90
N GLU A 153 7.51 42.98 -9.83
CA GLU A 153 8.96 42.83 -9.76
C GLU A 153 9.37 41.35 -9.82
N GLU A 154 8.62 40.45 -9.19
CA GLU A 154 8.82 39.00 -9.27
C GLU A 154 8.43 38.46 -10.65
N ALA A 155 7.27 38.90 -11.18
CA ALA A 155 6.80 38.48 -12.49
C ALA A 155 7.75 38.89 -13.63
N ALA A 156 8.45 40.02 -13.49
CA ALA A 156 9.43 40.49 -14.47
C ALA A 156 10.62 39.53 -14.69
N ARG A 157 10.91 38.64 -13.73
CA ARG A 157 11.98 37.64 -13.85
C ARG A 157 11.61 36.48 -14.78
N TYR A 158 10.34 36.31 -15.10
CA TYR A 158 9.82 35.16 -15.84
C TYR A 158 9.04 35.62 -17.08
N PRO A 159 9.61 35.52 -18.29
CA PRO A 159 8.92 35.91 -19.51
C PRO A 159 7.75 34.96 -19.79
N GLY A 160 6.54 35.51 -19.97
CA GLY A 160 5.31 34.75 -20.30
C GLY A 160 4.22 34.76 -19.23
N ILE A 161 4.46 35.38 -18.07
CA ILE A 161 3.47 35.48 -17.00
C ILE A 161 2.39 36.52 -17.36
N VAL A 162 1.13 36.10 -17.28
CA VAL A 162 -0.07 36.92 -17.56
C VAL A 162 -0.78 37.26 -16.26
N THR A 163 -1.47 38.41 -16.23
CA THR A 163 -2.32 38.78 -15.11
C THR A 163 -3.63 37.99 -15.14
N SER A 164 -4.07 37.50 -13.99
CA SER A 164 -5.42 36.92 -13.87
C SER A 164 -6.47 38.01 -14.10
N GLY A 165 -7.40 37.77 -15.03
CA GLY A 165 -8.51 38.69 -15.31
C GLY A 165 -9.47 38.88 -14.14
N THR A 166 -9.45 37.98 -13.15
CA THR A 166 -10.36 37.99 -12.00
C THR A 166 -9.78 38.74 -10.80
N THR A 167 -8.47 38.67 -10.60
CA THR A 167 -7.80 39.23 -9.40
C THR A 167 -6.88 40.41 -9.71
N GLY A 168 -6.53 40.64 -10.98
CA GLY A 168 -5.58 41.69 -11.38
C GLY A 168 -4.13 41.46 -10.93
N LYS A 169 -3.85 40.32 -10.28
CA LYS A 169 -2.49 39.93 -9.84
C LYS A 169 -1.84 39.01 -10.88
N TYR A 170 -0.51 38.96 -10.88
CA TYR A 170 0.26 38.05 -11.73
C TYR A 170 0.25 36.66 -11.09
N HIS A 171 0.04 35.60 -11.89
CA HIS A 171 0.06 34.22 -11.43
C HIS A 171 0.83 33.35 -12.43
N MET A 172 1.51 32.30 -11.96
CA MET A 172 2.04 31.29 -12.87
C MET A 172 0.86 30.41 -13.33
N GLN A 173 0.77 30.20 -14.64
CA GLN A 173 -0.32 29.46 -15.28
C GLN A 173 0.12 28.04 -15.64
#